data_AF-Q6D6N4-F1
#
_entry.id   AF-Q6D6N4-F1
#
_cell.length_a   1.000
_cell.length_b   1.000
_cell.length_c   1.000
_cell.angle_alpha   90.00
_cell.angle_beta   90.00
_cell.angle_gamma   90.00
#
_symmetry.space_group_name_H-M   'P 1'
#
loop_
_entity.id
_entity.type
_entity.pdbx_description
1 polymer ?
#
loop_
_entity_poly.entity_id
_entity_poly.type
_entity_poly.pdbx_seq_one_letter_code
_entity_poly.pdbx_strand_id
1 'polypeptide(L)'
;MFLKSMPIALSIFMFSAFSSANGKDDAVLTVAKMHAKISACGTSFDDDAEHKTTAKDIYLIDNDDYQKKYIVSWSGDLGCAGGSGTFGTIFTEISSANAAEYKYVVMNDDAFGMYGTNDNFMFNMRFVESVKQVAKDKFEIVSSDFSSEQCEDTGMNNFPSTKYKYTIAKDKKYTWGLESKVFLSCNNK
;
A
#
# COMPACT_ATOMS: atom_id res chain seq x y z
N MET A 1 -60.31 -21.88 7.96
CA MET A 1 -59.08 -22.07 7.16
C MET A 1 -58.52 -20.68 6.88
N PHE A 2 -57.59 -20.21 7.70
CA PHE A 2 -57.07 -18.82 7.65
C PHE A 2 -55.78 -18.79 6.82
N LEU A 3 -55.81 -18.11 5.67
CA LEU A 3 -54.62 -17.77 4.89
C LEU A 3 -54.04 -16.46 5.42
N LYS A 4 -52.93 -16.55 6.17
CA LYS A 4 -52.11 -15.41 6.56
C LYS A 4 -51.28 -14.96 5.35
N SER A 5 -51.56 -13.76 4.84
CA SER A 5 -50.69 -13.05 3.91
C SER A 5 -49.48 -12.48 4.66
N MET A 6 -48.27 -12.80 4.20
CA MET A 6 -47.01 -12.30 4.74
C MET A 6 -46.37 -11.39 3.68
N PRO A 7 -45.96 -10.15 3.99
CA PRO A 7 -45.30 -9.30 3.01
C PRO A 7 -43.81 -9.66 2.92
N ILE A 8 -43.36 -10.01 1.72
CA ILE A 8 -41.94 -10.19 1.41
C ILE A 8 -41.35 -8.79 1.22
N ALA A 9 -40.60 -8.32 2.21
CA ALA A 9 -39.78 -7.11 2.09
C ALA A 9 -38.56 -7.43 1.22
N LEU A 10 -38.59 -6.98 -0.04
CA LEU A 10 -37.48 -7.08 -0.97
C LEU A 10 -36.44 -6.00 -0.64
N SER A 11 -35.52 -6.29 0.27
CA SER A 11 -34.37 -5.43 0.56
C SER A 11 -33.41 -5.44 -0.61
N ILE A 12 -33.41 -4.36 -1.40
CA ILE A 12 -32.42 -4.09 -2.44
C ILE A 12 -31.11 -3.73 -1.73
N PHE A 13 -30.19 -4.68 -1.62
CA PHE A 13 -28.79 -4.40 -1.33
C PHE A 13 -28.17 -3.77 -2.58
N MET A 14 -28.08 -2.43 -2.62
CA MET A 14 -27.18 -1.76 -3.55
C MET A 14 -25.75 -2.07 -3.13
N PHE A 15 -25.13 -3.06 -3.78
CA PHE A 15 -23.68 -3.12 -3.85
C PHE A 15 -23.23 -1.96 -4.73
N SER A 16 -22.71 -0.90 -4.11
CA SER A 16 -21.91 0.11 -4.80
C SER A 16 -20.60 -0.56 -5.25
N ALA A 17 -20.65 -1.18 -6.43
CA ALA A 17 -19.46 -1.54 -7.16
C ALA A 17 -18.71 -0.24 -7.51
N PHE A 18 -17.66 0.08 -6.76
CA PHE A 18 -16.64 1.01 -7.26
C PHE A 18 -15.95 0.32 -8.44
N SER A 19 -16.46 0.55 -9.64
CA SER A 19 -15.79 0.20 -10.88
C SER A 19 -15.54 1.46 -11.67
N SER A 20 -14.27 1.86 -11.73
CA SER A 20 -13.72 2.52 -12.91
C SER A 20 -12.22 2.25 -12.98
N ALA A 21 -11.87 1.01 -13.37
CA ALA A 21 -10.61 0.77 -14.05
C ALA A 21 -10.77 1.40 -15.45
N ASN A 22 -10.21 2.59 -15.63
CA ASN A 22 -10.25 3.38 -16.86
C ASN A 22 -8.83 3.93 -17.07
N GLY A 23 -8.37 4.11 -18.31
CA GLY A 23 -6.95 4.33 -18.73
C GLY A 23 -6.11 5.44 -18.07
N LYS A 24 -6.61 6.08 -17.01
CA LYS A 24 -5.91 6.95 -16.06
C LYS A 24 -4.97 6.17 -15.15
N ASP A 25 -5.37 4.96 -14.74
CA ASP A 25 -4.53 4.08 -13.91
C ASP A 25 -3.29 3.62 -14.71
N ASP A 26 -3.42 3.44 -16.03
CA ASP A 26 -2.30 3.10 -16.92
C ASP A 26 -1.25 4.21 -16.99
N ALA A 27 -1.65 5.49 -16.98
CA ALA A 27 -0.72 6.61 -17.01
C ALA A 27 0.08 6.72 -15.70
N VAL A 28 -0.60 6.56 -14.56
CA VAL A 28 0.06 6.53 -13.23
C VAL A 28 1.02 5.34 -13.14
N LEU A 29 0.58 4.15 -13.57
CA LEU A 29 1.42 2.94 -13.61
C LEU A 29 2.65 3.13 -14.50
N THR A 30 2.48 3.78 -15.65
CA THR A 30 3.58 4.07 -16.57
C THR A 30 4.62 4.98 -15.93
N VAL A 31 4.18 6.05 -15.24
CA VAL A 31 5.10 6.95 -14.53
C VAL A 31 5.82 6.22 -13.39
N ALA A 32 5.11 5.42 -12.60
CA ALA A 32 5.72 4.60 -11.56
C ALA A 32 6.77 3.63 -12.13
N LYS A 33 6.46 2.94 -13.23
CA LYS A 33 7.38 2.02 -13.91
C LYS A 33 8.62 2.73 -14.43
N MET A 34 8.46 3.89 -15.07
CA MET A 34 9.60 4.68 -15.56
C MET A 34 10.50 5.15 -14.42
N HIS A 35 9.90 5.60 -13.31
CA HIS A 35 10.63 6.00 -12.12
C HIS A 35 11.42 4.84 -11.52
N ALA A 36 10.76 3.71 -11.26
CA ALA A 36 11.40 2.52 -10.73
C ALA A 36 12.58 2.06 -11.60
N LYS A 37 12.45 2.13 -12.93
CA LYS A 37 13.51 1.76 -13.89
C LYS A 37 14.78 2.61 -13.76
N ILE A 38 14.68 3.86 -13.31
CA ILE A 38 15.83 4.76 -13.18
C ILE A 38 16.34 4.87 -11.73
N SER A 39 15.51 4.54 -10.74
CA SER A 39 15.82 4.74 -9.33
C SER A 39 16.11 3.45 -8.56
N ALA A 40 15.76 2.27 -9.09
CA ALA A 40 15.86 1.00 -8.38
C ALA A 40 16.32 -0.17 -9.25
N CYS A 41 16.71 -1.25 -8.59
CA CYS A 41 17.10 -2.52 -9.20
C CYS A 41 16.16 -3.65 -8.76
N GLY A 42 15.97 -4.65 -9.63
CA GLY A 42 15.15 -5.84 -9.36
C GLY A 42 13.73 -5.44 -8.97
N THR A 43 13.02 -4.75 -9.84
CA THR A 43 11.75 -4.13 -9.47
C THR A 43 10.57 -5.06 -9.71
N SER A 44 9.46 -4.86 -9.01
CA SER A 44 8.19 -5.53 -9.29
C SER A 44 7.56 -5.14 -10.63
N PHE A 45 8.22 -4.30 -11.43
CA PHE A 45 7.85 -4.02 -12.83
C PHE A 45 8.64 -4.84 -13.86
N ASP A 46 9.66 -5.57 -13.41
CA ASP A 46 10.49 -6.41 -14.26
C ASP A 46 9.72 -7.64 -14.74
N ASP A 47 10.14 -8.19 -15.89
CA ASP A 47 9.38 -9.26 -16.55
C ASP A 47 9.42 -10.58 -15.76
N ASP A 48 10.47 -10.80 -14.99
CA ASP A 48 10.74 -11.97 -14.15
C ASP A 48 10.33 -11.80 -12.68
N ALA A 49 9.73 -10.66 -12.30
CA ALA A 49 9.25 -10.44 -10.95
C ALA A 49 8.12 -11.43 -10.56
N GLU A 50 8.27 -12.09 -9.40
CA GLU A 50 7.29 -13.04 -8.85
C GLU A 50 5.95 -12.36 -8.55
N HIS A 51 6.00 -11.16 -7.98
CA HIS A 51 4.84 -10.34 -7.69
C HIS A 51 4.92 -9.04 -8.47
N LYS A 52 4.13 -8.95 -9.54
CA LYS A 52 4.13 -7.78 -10.42
C LYS A 52 3.24 -6.67 -9.88
N THR A 53 3.73 -5.44 -9.95
CA THR A 53 2.90 -4.24 -9.70
C THR A 53 1.95 -4.01 -10.88
N THR A 54 0.69 -3.76 -10.55
CA THR A 54 -0.42 -3.57 -11.49
C THR A 54 -1.28 -2.37 -11.08
N ALA A 55 -2.35 -2.10 -11.83
CA ALA A 55 -3.33 -1.08 -11.47
C ALA A 55 -3.99 -1.30 -10.09
N LYS A 56 -3.99 -2.53 -9.55
CA LYS A 56 -4.52 -2.82 -8.20
C LYS A 56 -3.69 -2.20 -7.08
N ASP A 57 -2.43 -1.87 -7.38
CA ASP A 57 -1.47 -1.32 -6.43
C ASP A 57 -1.42 0.21 -6.49
N ILE A 58 -2.39 0.83 -7.18
CA ILE A 58 -2.57 2.27 -7.31
C ILE A 58 -3.73 2.70 -6.41
N TYR A 59 -3.45 3.64 -5.52
CA TYR A 59 -4.39 4.12 -4.51
C TYR A 59 -4.62 5.62 -4.66
N LEU A 60 -5.83 6.03 -5.01
CA LEU A 60 -6.20 7.44 -5.09
C LEU A 60 -6.38 8.02 -3.67
N ILE A 61 -5.46 8.89 -3.25
CA ILE A 61 -5.44 9.48 -1.91
C ILE A 61 -5.94 10.92 -1.86
N ASP A 62 -6.00 11.59 -3.01
CA ASP A 62 -6.55 12.93 -3.15
C ASP A 62 -7.15 13.11 -4.55
N ASN A 63 -8.29 13.80 -4.63
CA ASN A 63 -8.97 14.10 -5.88
C ASN A 63 -9.64 15.47 -5.74
N ASP A 64 -8.81 16.49 -5.85
CA ASP A 64 -9.20 17.88 -6.01
C ASP A 64 -9.47 18.17 -7.50
N ASP A 65 -10.19 19.25 -7.78
CA ASP A 65 -10.54 19.70 -9.13
C ASP A 65 -9.29 20.05 -9.96
N TYR A 66 -8.20 20.44 -9.30
CA TYR A 66 -6.95 20.85 -9.93
C TYR A 66 -5.88 19.74 -9.92
N GLN A 67 -5.91 18.85 -8.92
CA GLN A 67 -4.85 17.88 -8.66
C GLN A 67 -5.42 16.57 -8.12
N LYS A 68 -4.91 15.46 -8.64
CA LYS A 68 -5.12 14.12 -8.11
C LYS A 68 -3.81 13.58 -7.58
N LYS A 69 -3.85 12.93 -6.42
CA LYS A 69 -2.68 12.30 -5.82
C LYS A 69 -2.94 10.81 -5.65
N TYR A 70 -1.93 10.03 -5.99
CA TYR A 70 -1.93 8.59 -5.93
C TYR A 70 -0.76 8.12 -5.09
N ILE A 71 -0.95 7.03 -4.36
CA ILE A 71 0.16 6.22 -3.87
C ILE A 71 0.24 5.00 -4.79
N VAL A 72 1.43 4.67 -5.28
CA VAL A 72 1.69 3.41 -5.97
C VAL A 72 2.59 2.56 -5.09
N SER A 73 2.12 1.35 -4.77
CA SER A 73 2.92 0.37 -4.04
C SER A 73 3.65 -0.54 -5.02
N TRP A 74 4.97 -0.55 -4.96
CA TRP A 74 5.82 -1.42 -5.76
C TRP A 74 7.00 -1.88 -4.92
N SER A 75 7.81 -2.82 -5.40
CA SER A 75 8.95 -3.35 -4.64
C SER A 75 10.23 -3.33 -5.47
N GLY A 76 11.36 -3.24 -4.79
CA GLY A 76 12.68 -3.25 -5.41
C GLY A 76 13.79 -2.86 -4.44
N ASP A 77 15.00 -2.79 -4.95
CA ASP A 77 16.17 -2.25 -4.26
C ASP A 77 16.37 -0.79 -4.69
N LEU A 78 15.77 0.14 -3.95
CA LEU A 78 15.85 1.57 -4.22
C LEU A 78 17.29 2.07 -4.05
N GLY A 79 17.83 2.73 -5.07
CA GLY A 79 19.22 3.16 -5.12
C GLY A 79 20.21 2.03 -5.48
N CYS A 80 19.72 0.82 -5.78
CA CYS A 80 20.54 -0.33 -6.15
C CYS A 80 21.67 -0.61 -5.13
N ALA A 81 21.35 -0.51 -3.83
CA ALA A 81 22.36 -0.61 -2.78
C ALA A 81 22.97 -2.01 -2.68
N GLY A 82 22.19 -3.04 -2.98
CA GLY A 82 22.59 -4.44 -2.96
C GLY A 82 22.78 -5.00 -1.55
N GLY A 83 22.62 -6.33 -1.42
CA GLY A 83 22.82 -7.05 -0.17
C GLY A 83 21.53 -7.43 0.54
N SER A 84 21.66 -8.04 1.73
CA SER A 84 20.51 -8.58 2.45
C SER A 84 19.57 -7.48 2.91
N GLY A 85 18.37 -7.51 2.31
CA GLY A 85 17.21 -6.62 2.41
C GLY A 85 17.48 -5.11 2.39
N THR A 86 18.25 -4.72 1.38
CA THR A 86 18.02 -3.48 0.66
C THR A 86 16.70 -3.52 -0.12
N PHE A 87 16.24 -4.70 -0.51
CA PHE A 87 14.94 -4.93 -1.13
C PHE A 87 13.77 -4.74 -0.16
N GLY A 88 12.74 -4.04 -0.60
CA GLY A 88 11.47 -3.91 0.12
C GLY A 88 10.38 -3.26 -0.73
N THR A 89 9.23 -3.00 -0.11
CA THR A 89 8.13 -2.25 -0.72
C THR A 89 8.39 -0.75 -0.61
N ILE A 90 8.23 -0.05 -1.72
CA ILE A 90 8.29 1.41 -1.88
C ILE A 90 6.87 1.94 -2.10
N PHE A 91 6.57 3.08 -1.48
CA PHE A 91 5.30 3.78 -1.63
C PHE A 91 5.54 5.14 -2.29
N THR A 92 5.45 5.17 -3.63
CA THR A 92 5.70 6.38 -4.40
C THR A 92 4.44 7.22 -4.49
N GLU A 93 4.51 8.50 -4.08
CA GLU A 93 3.44 9.47 -4.30
C GLU A 93 3.56 10.06 -5.71
N ILE A 94 2.48 9.98 -6.48
CA ILE A 94 2.36 10.55 -7.82
C ILE A 94 1.23 11.57 -7.85
N SER A 95 1.52 12.74 -8.39
CA SER A 95 0.56 13.84 -8.53
C SER A 95 0.26 14.14 -9.99
N SER A 96 -1.00 14.41 -10.33
CA SER A 96 -1.31 15.08 -11.60
C SER A 96 -0.97 16.57 -11.52
N ALA A 97 0.01 17.04 -12.28
CA ALA A 97 0.33 18.46 -12.39
C ALA A 97 -0.80 19.27 -13.09
N ASN A 98 -1.54 18.61 -13.97
CA ASN A 98 -2.79 19.09 -14.55
C ASN A 98 -3.69 17.87 -14.86
N ALA A 99 -4.80 17.73 -14.14
CA ALA A 99 -5.68 16.57 -14.26
C ALA A 99 -6.36 16.45 -15.65
N ALA A 100 -6.50 17.56 -16.39
CA ALA A 100 -7.08 17.57 -17.74
C ALA A 100 -6.08 17.13 -18.81
N GLU A 101 -4.78 17.29 -18.57
CA GLU A 101 -3.71 16.96 -19.52
C GLU A 101 -3.00 15.62 -19.21
N TYR A 102 -3.42 14.90 -18.16
CA TYR A 102 -2.81 13.62 -17.76
C TYR A 102 -1.28 13.70 -17.56
N LYS A 103 -0.79 14.87 -17.12
CA LYS A 103 0.62 15.05 -16.77
C LYS A 103 0.83 14.63 -15.33
N TYR A 104 1.54 13.53 -15.12
CA TYR A 104 1.83 12.98 -13.80
C TYR A 104 3.30 13.17 -13.43
N VAL A 105 3.56 13.45 -12.16
CA VAL A 105 4.89 13.72 -11.63
C VAL A 105 5.06 12.92 -10.34
N VAL A 106 6.22 12.28 -10.19
CA VAL A 106 6.63 11.65 -8.93
C VAL A 106 6.98 12.74 -7.93
N MET A 107 6.34 12.69 -6.77
CA MET A 107 6.54 13.67 -5.70
C MET A 107 7.60 13.19 -4.71
N ASN A 108 7.55 11.91 -4.33
CA ASN A 108 8.48 11.25 -3.40
C ASN A 108 8.33 9.71 -3.47
N ASP A 109 9.28 9.00 -2.89
CA ASP A 109 9.26 7.53 -2.68
C ASP A 109 8.88 7.13 -1.24
N ASP A 110 8.37 8.10 -0.48
CA ASP A 110 8.07 7.98 0.94
C ASP A 110 6.69 8.55 1.26
N ALA A 111 5.67 8.03 0.60
CA ALA A 111 4.32 8.60 0.70
C ALA A 111 3.79 8.60 2.14
N PHE A 112 4.28 7.69 2.98
CA PHE A 112 3.90 7.56 4.38
C PHE A 112 4.85 8.28 5.36
N GLY A 113 5.93 8.91 4.90
CA GLY A 113 6.86 9.65 5.78
C GLY A 113 7.70 8.75 6.70
N MET A 114 8.02 7.54 6.25
CA MET A 114 8.75 6.50 6.97
C MET A 114 10.27 6.66 6.89
N TYR A 115 10.80 7.40 5.93
CA TYR A 115 12.24 7.63 5.77
C TYR A 115 12.63 8.97 6.44
N GLY A 116 13.21 8.90 7.64
CA GLY A 116 13.67 10.06 8.41
C GLY A 116 14.63 9.71 9.56
N THR A 117 15.18 10.72 10.23
CA THR A 117 16.20 10.58 11.31
C THR A 117 15.67 10.04 12.64
N ASN A 118 14.37 9.76 12.72
CA ASN A 118 13.69 9.34 13.93
C ASN A 118 13.10 7.97 13.62
N ASP A 119 13.20 7.03 14.55
CA ASP A 119 12.78 5.61 14.48
C ASP A 119 11.25 5.39 14.27
N ASN A 120 10.60 6.24 13.48
CA ASN A 120 9.16 6.27 13.20
C ASN A 120 8.77 5.34 12.05
N PHE A 121 9.45 4.21 11.89
CA PHE A 121 8.98 3.17 10.98
C PHE A 121 7.64 2.65 11.49
N MET A 122 6.57 2.99 10.79
CA MET A 122 5.21 2.58 11.17
C MET A 122 5.01 1.06 11.02
N PHE A 123 5.72 0.45 10.08
CA PHE A 123 5.75 -0.97 9.78
C PHE A 123 7.05 -1.31 9.04
N ASN A 124 7.38 -2.59 8.94
CA ASN A 124 8.58 -3.03 8.23
C ASN A 124 8.31 -3.14 6.73
N MET A 125 8.93 -2.28 5.92
CA MET A 125 8.72 -2.28 4.47
C MET A 125 9.37 -3.48 3.76
N ARG A 126 10.28 -4.21 4.42
CA ARG A 126 10.97 -5.37 3.81
C ARG A 126 10.06 -6.59 3.69
N PHE A 127 8.99 -6.64 4.48
CA PHE A 127 8.13 -7.82 4.61
C PHE A 127 6.64 -7.47 4.50
N VAL A 128 6.31 -6.47 3.68
CA VAL A 128 4.91 -6.15 3.37
C VAL A 128 4.32 -7.28 2.56
N GLU A 129 3.21 -7.84 3.04
CA GLU A 129 2.49 -8.94 2.41
C GLU A 129 1.21 -8.46 1.72
N SER A 130 0.58 -7.42 2.26
CA SER A 130 -0.59 -6.81 1.63
C SER A 130 -0.75 -5.35 2.03
N VAL A 131 -1.31 -4.59 1.09
CA VAL A 131 -1.69 -3.19 1.26
C VAL A 131 -3.14 -3.07 0.81
N LYS A 132 -3.97 -2.43 1.63
CA LYS A 132 -5.38 -2.24 1.35
C LYS A 132 -5.79 -0.84 1.75
N GLN A 133 -6.24 -0.06 0.77
CA GLN A 133 -6.89 1.22 1.04
C GLN A 133 -8.32 0.96 1.53
N VAL A 134 -8.61 1.33 2.79
CA VAL A 134 -9.95 1.20 3.37
C VAL A 134 -10.74 2.52 3.33
N ALA A 135 -10.04 3.64 3.23
CA ALA A 135 -10.58 4.96 2.90
C ALA A 135 -9.49 5.82 2.22
N LYS A 136 -9.85 6.99 1.67
CA LYS A 136 -8.88 7.89 1.00
C LYS A 136 -7.70 8.26 1.91
N ASP A 137 -7.97 8.39 3.19
CA ASP A 137 -7.06 8.80 4.26
C ASP A 137 -6.70 7.63 5.19
N LYS A 138 -6.94 6.37 4.79
CA LYS A 138 -6.74 5.21 5.66
C LYS A 138 -6.37 3.93 4.94
N PHE A 139 -5.33 3.26 5.44
CA PHE A 139 -4.80 2.01 4.92
C PHE A 139 -4.72 0.93 6.01
N GLU A 140 -4.98 -0.32 5.62
CA GLU A 140 -4.58 -1.51 6.35
C GLU A 140 -3.37 -2.12 5.62
N ILE A 141 -2.28 -2.36 6.36
CA ILE A 141 -1.06 -2.98 5.83
C ILE A 141 -0.75 -4.21 6.67
N VAL A 142 -0.50 -5.35 6.03
CA VAL A 142 0.03 -6.53 6.72
C VAL A 142 1.51 -6.62 6.41
N SER A 143 2.31 -6.64 7.46
CA SER A 143 3.76 -6.81 7.36
C SER A 143 4.28 -7.64 8.53
N SER A 144 5.46 -8.23 8.34
CA SER A 144 6.14 -9.04 9.34
C SER A 144 7.36 -8.32 9.96
N ASP A 145 7.66 -8.59 11.24
CA ASP A 145 8.76 -8.03 12.02
C ASP A 145 9.71 -9.14 12.53
N PHE A 146 10.95 -8.79 12.89
CA PHE A 146 11.96 -9.77 13.33
C PHE A 146 11.72 -10.37 14.70
N SER A 147 11.09 -9.64 15.63
CA SER A 147 10.85 -10.14 16.97
C SER A 147 9.62 -9.53 17.62
N SER A 148 9.06 -10.28 18.56
CA SER A 148 8.13 -9.79 19.56
C SER A 148 8.19 -10.70 20.77
N GLU A 149 7.76 -10.21 21.92
CA GLU A 149 7.59 -11.03 23.14
C GLU A 149 6.55 -12.15 22.95
N GLN A 150 5.73 -12.10 21.90
CA GLN A 150 4.60 -13.01 21.65
C GLN A 150 5.01 -14.29 20.90
N CYS A 151 6.21 -14.33 20.34
CA CYS A 151 6.73 -15.48 19.60
C CYS A 151 8.08 -15.89 20.18
N GLU A 152 8.40 -17.20 20.13
CA GLU A 152 9.69 -17.68 20.62
C GLU A 152 10.83 -17.00 19.84
N ASP A 153 11.72 -16.33 20.59
CA ASP A 153 12.89 -15.71 20.01
C ASP A 153 13.88 -16.81 19.60
N THR A 154 13.99 -17.02 18.29
CA THR A 154 14.95 -17.99 17.74
C THR A 154 16.39 -17.44 17.71
N GLY A 155 16.62 -16.19 18.15
CA GLY A 155 17.92 -15.51 18.11
C GLY A 155 18.43 -15.19 16.71
N MET A 156 17.61 -15.46 15.68
CA MET A 156 17.96 -15.27 14.27
C MET A 156 17.32 -13.99 13.73
N ASN A 157 18.14 -13.03 13.32
CA ASN A 157 17.71 -11.76 12.72
C ASN A 157 17.58 -11.81 11.18
N ASN A 158 17.56 -13.01 10.60
CA ASN A 158 17.59 -13.18 9.15
C ASN A 158 16.18 -13.27 8.54
N PHE A 159 15.17 -13.63 9.34
CA PHE A 159 13.79 -13.86 8.88
C PHE A 159 12.80 -13.27 9.88
N PRO A 160 11.69 -12.68 9.43
CA PRO A 160 10.72 -12.11 10.34
C PRO A 160 9.95 -13.23 11.07
N SER A 161 9.79 -13.10 12.39
CA SER A 161 9.16 -14.12 13.25
C SER A 161 7.70 -13.80 13.58
N THR A 162 7.26 -12.57 13.35
CA THR A 162 5.95 -12.09 13.79
C THR A 162 5.25 -11.38 12.65
N LYS A 163 3.92 -11.48 12.62
CA LYS A 163 3.07 -10.84 11.62
C LYS A 163 2.09 -9.90 12.29
N TYR A 164 1.96 -8.71 11.74
CA TYR A 164 1.09 -7.66 12.26
C TYR A 164 0.20 -7.09 11.15
N LYS A 165 -0.98 -6.61 11.56
CA LYS A 165 -1.78 -5.66 10.79
C LYS A 165 -1.59 -4.27 11.37
N TYR A 166 -1.14 -3.35 10.52
CA TYR A 166 -0.98 -1.95 10.81
C TYR A 166 -2.13 -1.18 10.17
N THR A 167 -2.73 -0.27 10.92
CA THR A 167 -3.69 0.68 10.39
C THR A 167 -3.02 2.04 10.38
N ILE A 168 -2.93 2.65 9.21
CA ILE A 168 -2.30 3.96 8.99
C ILE A 168 -3.38 4.92 8.55
N ALA A 169 -3.43 6.10 9.16
CA ALA A 169 -4.42 7.11 8.84
C ALA A 169 -3.79 8.51 8.78
N LYS A 170 -4.37 9.41 8.00
CA LYS A 170 -4.00 10.84 8.08
C LYS A 170 -4.58 11.45 9.35
N ASP A 171 -3.77 12.26 10.02
CA ASP A 171 -4.24 13.11 11.09
C ASP A 171 -4.94 14.38 10.56
N LYS A 172 -5.40 15.24 11.48
CA LYS A 172 -6.04 16.53 11.14
C LYS A 172 -5.10 17.51 10.41
N LYS A 173 -3.79 17.24 10.39
CA LYS A 173 -2.76 18.02 9.69
C LYS A 173 -2.37 17.37 8.35
N TYR A 174 -3.14 16.38 7.88
CA TYR A 174 -2.89 15.65 6.64
C TYR A 174 -1.58 14.86 6.63
N THR A 175 -1.04 14.53 7.82
CA THR A 175 0.18 13.73 7.97
C THR A 175 -0.19 12.29 8.24
N TRP A 176 0.42 11.34 7.53
CA TRP A 176 0.22 9.92 7.78
C TRP A 176 0.82 9.51 9.13
N GLY A 177 0.09 8.70 9.89
CA GLY A 177 0.55 8.18 11.17
C GLY A 177 -0.03 6.81 11.47
N LEU A 178 0.65 6.07 12.36
CA LEU A 178 0.21 4.77 12.84
C LEU A 178 -0.97 4.96 13.79
N GLU A 179 -2.15 4.45 13.41
CA GLU A 179 -3.36 4.47 14.23
C GLU A 179 -3.42 3.24 15.13
N SER A 180 -3.09 2.06 14.61
CA SER A 180 -3.03 0.82 15.40
C SER A 180 -2.07 -0.22 14.83
N LYS A 181 -1.54 -1.08 15.70
CA LYS A 181 -0.75 -2.27 15.38
C LYS A 181 -1.41 -3.46 16.09
N VAL A 182 -1.81 -4.48 15.34
CA VAL A 182 -2.50 -5.67 15.85
C VAL A 182 -1.69 -6.90 15.50
N PHE A 183 -1.29 -7.69 16.50
CA PHE A 183 -0.64 -8.98 16.29
C PHE A 183 -1.58 -9.94 15.59
N LEU A 184 -1.09 -10.63 14.56
CA LEU A 184 -1.86 -11.63 13.82
C LEU A 184 -1.39 -13.04 14.16
N SER A 185 -0.10 -13.30 14.02
CA SER A 185 0.46 -14.64 14.21
C SER A 185 1.98 -14.62 14.34
N CYS A 186 2.54 -15.72 14.84
CA CYS A 186 3.94 -16.04 14.60
C CYS A 186 4.10 -16.57 13.16
N ASN A 187 5.22 -16.24 12.53
CA ASN A 187 5.63 -16.90 11.30
C ASN A 187 6.28 -18.22 11.69
N ASN A 188 5.53 -19.31 11.53
CA ASN A 188 6.09 -20.64 11.75
C ASN A 188 7.14 -20.90 10.67
N LYS A 189 8.32 -21.36 11.08
CA LYS A 189 9.32 -21.93 10.15
C LYS A 189 8.86 -23.31 9.67
#